data_AF-A0A7L5AEH6-F1
#
_entry.id   AF-A0A7L5AEH6-F1
#
_cell.length_a   1.000
_cell.length_b   1.000
_cell.length_c   1.000
_cell.angle_alpha   90.00
_cell.angle_beta   90.00
_cell.angle_gamma   90.00
#
_symmetry.space_group_name_H-M   'P 1'
#
loop_
_entity.id
_entity.type
_entity.pdbx_description
1 polymer ?
#
loop_
_entity_poly.entity_id
_entity_poly.type
_entity_poly.pdbx_seq_one_letter_code
_entity_poly.pdbx_strand_id
1 'polypeptide(L)'
;MIPGEFAVLYSSEPARPVSSAGTRPAGPTCTVFGSLSEAEAYASEQVAASPWLRCRIYDHHGLGGRPVREVRGTDFKGDSELSARFRRWAGGLLFFGGAALMGLDWSTGFTYNWPAALGARMLPVGLVLLLTELVIIITERRKKAAEQP
;
A
#
# COMPACT_ATOMS: atom_id res chain seq x y z
N MET A 1 17.17 20.74 -2.65
CA MET A 1 17.48 20.97 -1.22
C MET A 1 18.98 20.94 -1.06
N ILE A 2 19.53 21.89 -0.32
CA ILE A 2 20.94 21.89 0.07
C ILE A 2 21.15 21.06 1.34
N PRO A 3 22.38 20.60 1.64
CA PRO A 3 22.68 19.91 2.90
C PRO A 3 22.22 20.74 4.10
N GLY A 4 21.45 20.12 5.01
CA GLY A 4 20.85 20.77 6.17
C GLY A 4 19.38 21.18 5.99
N GLU A 5 18.85 21.16 4.77
CA GLU A 5 17.41 21.36 4.51
C GLU A 5 16.62 20.06 4.56
N PHE A 6 15.35 20.18 4.96
CA PHE A 6 14.40 19.07 5.07
C PHE A 6 13.10 19.41 4.35
N ALA A 7 12.62 18.50 3.49
CA ALA A 7 11.34 18.64 2.80
C ALA A 7 10.26 17.82 3.51
N VAL A 8 9.15 18.47 3.84
CA VAL A 8 7.92 17.83 4.30
C VAL A 8 6.98 17.69 3.11
N LEU A 9 6.66 16.45 2.78
CA LEU A 9 5.69 16.07 1.75
C LEU A 9 4.39 15.61 2.41
N TYR A 10 3.26 16.19 2.01
CA TYR A 10 1.93 15.72 2.45
C TYR A 10 1.36 14.72 1.44
N SER A 11 0.79 13.64 1.97
CA SER A 11 -0.10 12.77 1.20
C SER A 11 -1.43 12.65 1.93
N SER A 12 -2.50 13.13 1.31
CA SER A 12 -3.88 12.85 1.69
C SER A 12 -4.45 11.78 0.76
N GLU A 13 -4.86 10.64 1.31
CA GLU A 13 -5.77 9.70 0.66
C GLU A 13 -7.01 9.51 1.56
N PRO A 14 -8.22 9.34 0.98
CA PRO A 14 -8.47 8.86 -0.38
C PRO A 14 -8.81 9.97 -1.37
N ALA A 15 -8.63 9.68 -2.66
CA ALA A 15 -9.23 10.44 -3.75
C ALA A 15 -10.74 10.59 -3.50
N ARG A 16 -11.16 11.77 -3.06
CA ARG A 16 -12.57 12.11 -2.85
C ARG A 16 -13.26 12.06 -4.23
N PRO A 17 -14.44 11.41 -4.38
CA PRO A 17 -15.16 11.46 -5.65
C PRO A 17 -15.42 12.92 -6.02
N VAL A 18 -15.10 13.24 -7.27
CA VAL A 18 -15.17 14.58 -7.85
C VAL A 18 -16.62 15.08 -7.75
N SER A 19 -16.89 15.92 -6.76
CA SER A 19 -18.07 16.78 -6.80
C SER A 19 -17.72 17.93 -7.73
N SER A 20 -18.44 18.03 -8.83
CA SER A 20 -18.26 18.98 -9.93
C SER A 20 -18.62 20.42 -9.49
N ALA A 21 -17.79 21.01 -8.61
CA ALA A 21 -17.75 22.44 -8.34
C ALA A 21 -16.52 22.74 -7.45
N GLY A 22 -15.54 23.45 -8.01
CA GLY A 22 -14.50 24.11 -7.23
C GLY A 22 -13.12 23.46 -7.33
N THR A 23 -12.22 24.19 -7.98
CA THR A 23 -10.76 24.13 -7.96
C THR A 23 -10.11 23.11 -7.01
N ARG A 24 -9.46 22.10 -7.60
CA ARG A 24 -8.60 21.12 -6.94
C ARG A 24 -7.51 21.83 -6.11
N PRO A 25 -7.28 21.51 -4.83
CA PRO A 25 -6.02 21.88 -4.17
C PRO A 25 -4.88 21.13 -4.88
N ALA A 26 -3.93 21.91 -5.38
CA ALA A 26 -2.90 21.48 -6.32
C ALA A 26 -1.89 20.52 -5.70
N GLY A 27 -2.02 19.23 -6.01
CA GLY A 27 -0.96 18.22 -5.82
C GLY A 27 -0.47 18.04 -4.38
N PRO A 28 0.51 17.15 -4.17
CA PRO A 28 1.22 17.10 -2.90
C PRO A 28 2.05 18.38 -2.77
N THR A 29 1.64 19.27 -1.87
CA THR A 29 2.43 20.45 -1.51
C THR A 29 3.73 19.95 -0.85
N CYS A 30 4.86 20.58 -1.15
CA CYS A 30 6.13 20.26 -0.52
C CYS A 30 6.62 21.53 0.16
N THR A 31 6.90 21.46 1.46
CA THR A 31 7.40 22.60 2.24
C THR A 31 8.80 22.27 2.73
N VAL A 32 9.75 23.19 2.53
CA VAL A 32 11.16 23.00 2.88
C VAL A 32 11.49 23.81 4.13
N PHE A 33 12.21 23.19 5.06
CA PHE A 33 12.62 23.76 6.34
C PHE A 33 14.15 23.71 6.48
N GLY A 34 14.71 24.66 7.24
CA GLY A 34 16.15 24.73 7.51
C GLY A 34 16.62 23.83 8.65
N SER A 35 15.69 23.16 9.35
CA SER A 35 16.00 22.23 10.43
C SER A 35 15.01 21.08 10.52
N LEU A 36 15.48 19.93 11.01
CA LEU A 36 14.63 18.76 11.23
C LEU A 36 13.56 19.03 12.29
N SER A 37 13.91 19.76 13.35
CA SER A 37 12.98 20.10 14.44
C SER A 37 11.80 20.94 13.96
N GLU A 38 12.03 21.92 13.07
CA GLU A 38 10.96 22.71 12.48
C GLU A 38 10.08 21.86 11.57
N ALA A 39 10.70 21.01 10.74
CA ALA A 39 9.97 20.09 9.88
C ALA A 39 9.08 19.12 10.69
N GLU A 40 9.57 18.61 11.82
CA GLU A 40 8.82 17.70 12.71
C GLU A 40 7.69 18.42 13.45
N ALA A 41 7.94 19.61 13.99
CA ALA A 41 6.92 20.41 14.67
C ALA A 41 5.78 20.74 13.70
N TYR A 42 6.15 21.21 12.52
CA TYR A 42 5.20 21.53 11.46
C TYR A 42 4.42 20.29 10.99
N ALA A 43 5.09 19.16 10.74
CA ALA A 43 4.43 17.92 10.35
C ALA A 43 3.42 17.44 11.41
N SER A 44 3.76 17.58 12.70
CA SER A 44 2.91 17.21 13.82
C SER A 44 1.68 18.11 13.93
N GLU A 45 1.85 19.41 13.73
CA GLU A 45 0.74 20.38 13.71
C GLU A 45 -0.23 20.09 12.58
N GLN A 46 0.28 19.79 11.37
CA GLN A 46 -0.56 19.48 10.21
C GLN A 46 -1.34 18.17 10.39
N VAL A 47 -0.69 17.16 10.96
CA VAL A 47 -1.33 15.87 11.26
C VAL A 47 -2.38 16.03 12.38
N ALA A 48 -2.12 16.87 13.38
CA ALA A 48 -3.09 17.19 14.43
C ALA A 48 -4.31 17.94 13.88
N ALA A 49 -4.09 18.89 12.96
CA ALA A 49 -5.16 19.64 12.30
C ALA A 49 -5.96 18.78 11.30
N SER A 50 -5.34 17.75 10.71
CA SER A 50 -5.97 16.85 9.75
C SER A 50 -5.51 15.40 9.99
N PRO A 51 -6.21 14.66 10.87
CA PRO A 51 -5.84 13.29 11.26
C PRO A 51 -5.82 12.24 10.14
N TRP A 52 -6.34 12.58 8.95
CA TRP A 52 -6.26 11.75 7.75
C TRP A 52 -4.99 11.98 6.92
N LEU A 53 -4.08 12.86 7.35
CA LEU A 53 -2.83 13.15 6.64
C LEU A 53 -1.69 12.23 7.07
N ARG A 54 -0.77 12.01 6.13
CA ARG A 54 0.58 11.53 6.38
C ARG A 54 1.57 12.58 5.90
N CYS A 55 2.49 12.95 6.77
CA CYS A 55 3.63 13.82 6.46
C CYS A 55 4.91 12.98 6.43
N ARG A 56 5.64 13.03 5.32
CA ARG A 56 6.97 12.40 5.18
C ARG A 56 8.04 13.48 5.09
N ILE A 57 9.07 13.35 5.91
CA ILE A 57 10.20 14.28 5.97
C ILE A 57 11.39 13.64 5.25
N TYR A 58 11.93 14.33 4.25
CA TYR A 58 13.11 13.91 3.50
C TYR A 58 14.25 14.89 3.76
N ASP A 59 15.47 14.40 3.77
CA ASP A 59 16.68 15.24 3.81
C ASP A 59 17.05 15.70 2.39
N HIS A 60 18.22 16.33 2.27
CA HIS A 60 18.81 16.76 1.01
C HIS A 60 18.96 15.67 -0.08
N HIS A 61 18.90 14.37 0.24
CA HIS A 61 18.87 13.30 -0.76
C HIS A 61 17.48 13.13 -1.42
N GLY A 62 16.46 13.81 -0.89
CA GLY A 62 15.13 13.88 -1.44
C GLY A 62 14.43 12.51 -1.50
N LEU A 63 13.61 12.31 -2.53
CA LEU A 63 12.80 11.10 -2.72
C LEU A 63 13.61 9.86 -3.15
N GLY A 64 14.91 10.01 -3.40
CA GLY A 64 15.79 8.88 -3.73
C GLY A 64 16.11 7.97 -2.54
N GLY A 65 15.84 8.44 -1.31
CA GLY A 65 16.08 7.74 -0.06
C GLY A 65 14.80 7.43 0.72
N ARG A 66 14.96 6.71 1.84
CA ARG A 66 13.87 6.56 2.83
C ARG A 66 13.65 7.91 3.52
N PRO A 67 12.39 8.26 3.87
CA PRO A 67 12.15 9.46 4.65
C PRO A 67 12.90 9.37 5.98
N VAL A 68 13.49 10.48 6.40
CA VAL A 68 14.16 10.65 7.70
C VAL A 68 13.16 10.42 8.83
N ARG A 69 11.93 10.91 8.64
CA ARG A 69 10.84 10.80 9.61
C ARG A 69 9.51 10.69 8.88
N GLU A 70 8.58 9.94 9.45
CA GLU A 70 7.20 9.87 8.98
C GLU A 70 6.24 10.11 10.16
N VAL A 71 5.33 11.07 10.00
CA VAL A 71 4.29 11.39 10.98
C VAL A 71 2.94 11.05 10.35
N ARG A 72 2.19 10.15 10.99
CA ARG A 72 0.89 9.68 10.52
C ARG A 72 -0.19 10.13 11.49
N GLY A 73 -1.29 10.65 10.97
CA GLY A 73 -2.49 10.87 11.76
C GLY A 73 -3.17 9.56 12.13
N THR A 74 -3.97 9.61 13.19
CA THR A 74 -4.68 8.43 13.74
C THR A 74 -5.66 7.82 12.74
N ASP A 75 -6.18 8.65 11.82
CA ASP A 75 -7.21 8.27 10.86
C ASP A 75 -6.62 8.04 9.45
N PHE A 76 -5.29 8.09 9.31
CA PHE A 76 -4.63 7.81 8.05
C PHE A 76 -4.81 6.34 7.66
N LYS A 77 -5.56 6.08 6.59
CA LYS A 77 -5.95 4.72 6.16
C LYS A 77 -4.89 3.96 5.35
N GLY A 78 -3.65 4.46 5.28
CA GLY A 78 -2.59 3.84 4.47
C GLY A 78 -2.74 4.16 2.99
N ASP A 79 -1.71 3.84 2.21
CA ASP A 79 -1.84 3.80 0.75
C ASP A 79 -2.90 2.73 0.42
N SER A 80 -3.69 2.95 -0.64
CA SER A 80 -4.77 2.06 -1.12
C SER A 80 -4.27 0.68 -1.61
N GLU A 81 -3.39 0.04 -0.86
CA GLU A 81 -2.92 -1.32 -1.06
C GLU A 81 -3.99 -2.30 -0.56
N LEU A 82 -4.32 -3.29 -1.40
CA LEU A 82 -5.15 -4.42 -1.01
C LEU A 82 -4.62 -5.01 0.31
N SER A 83 -5.42 -4.97 1.37
CA SER A 83 -4.97 -5.42 2.69
C SER A 83 -4.41 -6.85 2.63
N ALA A 84 -3.36 -7.12 3.41
CA ALA A 84 -2.75 -8.46 3.50
C ALA A 84 -3.79 -9.56 3.81
N ARG A 85 -4.77 -9.24 4.66
CA ARG A 85 -5.89 -10.14 4.98
C ARG A 85 -6.76 -10.45 3.77
N PHE A 86 -7.10 -9.43 2.97
CA PHE A 86 -7.88 -9.62 1.75
C PHE A 86 -7.10 -10.46 0.74
N ARG A 87 -5.82 -10.14 0.47
CA ARG A 87 -4.99 -10.93 -0.47
C ARG A 87 -4.90 -12.39 -0.07
N ARG A 88 -4.75 -12.68 1.23
CA ARG A 88 -4.66 -14.04 1.75
C ARG A 88 -5.97 -14.80 1.65
N TRP A 89 -7.08 -14.19 2.08
CA TRP A 89 -8.38 -14.86 2.08
C TRP A 89 -8.94 -15.00 0.66
N ALA A 90 -8.95 -13.92 -0.13
CA ALA A 90 -9.40 -13.95 -1.52
C ALA A 90 -8.48 -14.81 -2.40
N GLY A 91 -7.16 -14.67 -2.24
CA GLY A 91 -6.18 -15.49 -2.96
C GLY A 91 -6.32 -16.98 -2.63
N GLY A 92 -6.46 -17.31 -1.34
CA GLY A 92 -6.72 -18.69 -0.89
C GLY A 92 -8.03 -19.24 -1.45
N LEU A 93 -9.13 -18.50 -1.34
CA LEU A 93 -10.43 -18.93 -1.84
C LEU A 93 -10.41 -19.17 -3.35
N LEU A 94 -9.79 -18.26 -4.12
CA LEU A 94 -9.69 -18.39 -5.57
C LEU A 94 -8.80 -19.59 -5.98
N PHE A 95 -7.66 -19.77 -5.31
CA PHE A 95 -6.73 -20.84 -5.63
C PHE A 95 -7.29 -22.21 -5.23
N PHE A 96 -7.67 -22.39 -3.96
CA PHE A 96 -8.18 -23.67 -3.48
C PHE A 96 -9.57 -23.98 -4.01
N GLY A 97 -10.44 -22.96 -4.17
CA GLY A 97 -11.74 -23.13 -4.80
C GLY A 97 -11.63 -23.52 -6.27
N GLY A 98 -10.72 -22.88 -7.02
CA GLY A 98 -10.44 -23.24 -8.41
C GLY A 98 -9.85 -24.66 -8.55
N ALA A 99 -8.93 -25.04 -7.67
CA ALA A 99 -8.35 -26.39 -7.63
C ALA A 99 -9.42 -27.45 -7.29
N ALA A 100 -10.30 -27.18 -6.33
CA ALA A 100 -11.39 -28.09 -5.96
C ALA A 100 -12.38 -28.29 -7.12
N LEU A 101 -12.75 -27.21 -7.81
CA LEU A 101 -13.63 -27.28 -9.00
C LEU A 101 -12.99 -28.10 -10.12
N MET A 102 -11.70 -27.92 -10.40
CA MET A 102 -10.98 -28.75 -11.37
C MET A 102 -10.90 -30.21 -10.93
N GLY A 103 -10.65 -30.48 -9.65
CA GLY A 103 -10.60 -31.85 -9.11
C GLY A 103 -11.95 -32.57 -9.19
N LEU A 104 -13.06 -31.85 -8.96
CA LEU A 104 -14.41 -32.38 -9.11
C LEU A 104 -14.76 -32.67 -10.58
N ASP A 105 -14.38 -31.78 -11.51
CA ASP A 105 -14.59 -32.04 -12.93
C ASP A 105 -13.74 -33.24 -13.40
N TRP A 106 -12.51 -33.34 -12.91
CA TRP A 106 -11.63 -34.48 -13.17
C TRP A 106 -12.23 -35.80 -12.66
N SER A 107 -12.78 -35.82 -11.44
CA SER A 107 -13.37 -37.03 -10.86
C SER A 107 -14.66 -37.47 -11.56
N THR A 108 -15.35 -36.54 -12.23
CA THR A 108 -16.54 -36.82 -13.05
C THR A 108 -16.21 -37.00 -14.53
N GLY A 109 -14.92 -37.11 -14.89
CA GLY A 109 -14.49 -37.34 -16.27
C GLY A 109 -14.80 -36.19 -17.22
N PHE A 110 -14.78 -34.94 -16.73
CA PHE A 110 -15.10 -33.72 -17.49
C PHE A 110 -16.53 -33.69 -18.05
N THR A 111 -17.47 -34.34 -17.38
CA THR A 111 -18.88 -34.38 -17.82
C THR A 111 -19.51 -32.99 -17.90
N TYR A 112 -19.11 -32.07 -17.01
CA TYR A 112 -19.76 -30.77 -16.89
C TYR A 112 -19.02 -29.65 -17.64
N ASN A 113 -17.69 -29.77 -17.83
CA ASN A 113 -16.78 -28.84 -18.53
C ASN A 113 -16.72 -27.39 -17.98
N TRP A 114 -17.83 -26.84 -17.48
CA TRP A 114 -17.93 -25.53 -16.88
C TRP A 114 -17.17 -25.40 -15.55
N PRO A 115 -17.08 -26.42 -14.66
CA PRO A 115 -16.31 -26.30 -13.42
C PRO A 115 -14.82 -26.17 -13.70
N ALA A 116 -14.27 -26.94 -14.64
CA ALA A 116 -12.88 -26.78 -15.07
C ALA A 116 -12.64 -25.41 -15.73
N ALA A 117 -13.57 -24.93 -16.57
CA ALA A 117 -13.45 -23.61 -17.20
C ALA A 117 -13.44 -22.46 -16.16
N LEU A 118 -14.25 -22.56 -15.11
CA LEU A 118 -14.28 -21.58 -14.02
C LEU A 118 -13.00 -21.69 -13.16
N GLY A 119 -12.61 -22.92 -12.78
CA GLY A 119 -11.40 -23.18 -12.01
C GLY A 119 -10.12 -22.69 -12.71
N ALA A 120 -10.01 -22.90 -14.02
CA ALA A 120 -8.89 -22.44 -14.84
C ALA A 120 -8.74 -20.90 -14.86
N ARG A 121 -9.83 -20.15 -14.66
CA ARG A 121 -9.80 -18.68 -14.56
C ARG A 121 -9.51 -18.20 -13.14
N MET A 122 -9.97 -18.93 -12.12
CA MET A 122 -9.77 -18.57 -10.72
C MET A 122 -8.35 -18.87 -10.23
N LEU A 123 -7.76 -19.98 -10.67
CA LEU A 123 -6.45 -20.46 -10.21
C LEU A 123 -5.31 -19.44 -10.44
N PRO A 124 -5.11 -18.87 -11.65
CA PRO A 124 -4.04 -17.91 -11.89
C PRO A 124 -4.18 -16.65 -11.03
N VAL A 125 -5.40 -16.14 -10.87
CA VAL A 125 -5.68 -14.95 -10.06
C VAL A 125 -5.38 -15.22 -8.59
N GLY A 126 -5.84 -16.37 -8.06
CA GLY A 126 -5.55 -16.78 -6.69
C GLY A 126 -4.05 -16.97 -6.45
N LEU A 127 -3.35 -17.60 -7.39
CA LEU A 127 -1.91 -17.82 -7.32
C LEU A 127 -1.13 -16.50 -7.29
N VAL A 128 -1.46 -15.55 -8.17
CA VAL A 128 -0.80 -14.23 -8.22
C VAL A 128 -0.98 -13.48 -6.89
N LEU A 129 -2.19 -13.49 -6.32
CA LEU A 129 -2.45 -12.83 -5.03
C LEU A 129 -1.63 -13.45 -3.89
N LEU A 130 -1.53 -14.78 -3.84
CA LEU A 130 -0.76 -15.50 -2.84
C LEU A 130 0.75 -15.29 -3.01
N LEU A 131 1.25 -15.30 -4.25
CA LEU A 131 2.66 -15.01 -4.54
C LEU A 131 3.03 -13.57 -4.16
N THR A 132 2.14 -12.60 -4.45
CA THR A 132 2.35 -11.20 -4.08
C THR A 132 2.47 -11.06 -2.56
N GLU A 133 1.57 -11.69 -1.80
CA GLU A 133 1.63 -11.71 -0.34
C GLU A 133 2.93 -12.38 0.16
N LEU A 134 3.35 -13.51 -0.44
CA LEU A 134 4.59 -14.18 -0.07
C LEU A 134 5.81 -13.29 -0.29
N VAL A 135 5.88 -12.60 -1.44
CA VAL A 135 6.96 -11.67 -1.76
C VAL A 135 7.00 -10.53 -0.74
N ILE A 136 5.86 -9.93 -0.40
CA ILE A 136 5.77 -8.84 0.59
C ILE A 136 6.27 -9.32 1.97
N ILE A 137 5.87 -10.51 2.41
CA ILE A 137 6.34 -11.06 3.70
C ILE A 137 7.86 -11.28 3.69
N ILE A 138 8.41 -11.77 2.59
CA ILE A 138 9.86 -12.00 2.46
C ILE A 138 10.62 -10.66 2.47
N THR A 139 10.14 -9.66 1.75
CA THR A 139 10.80 -8.34 1.71
C THR A 139 10.75 -7.65 3.07
N GLU A 140 9.62 -7.73 3.79
CA GLU A 140 9.52 -7.21 5.16
C GLU A 140 10.46 -7.92 6.13
N ARG A 141 10.56 -9.26 6.05
CA ARG A 141 11.49 -10.04 6.90
C ARG A 141 12.94 -9.69 6.62
N ARG A 142 13.33 -9.57 5.35
CA ARG A 142 14.68 -9.16 4.95
C ARG A 142 15.02 -7.76 5.44
N LYS A 143 14.06 -6.84 5.37
CA LYS A 143 14.21 -5.48 5.89
C LYS A 143 14.43 -5.48 7.41
N LYS A 144 13.64 -6.24 8.17
CA LYS A 144 13.82 -6.37 9.63
C LYS A 144 15.17 -7.00 10.01
N ALA A 145 15.62 -8.01 9.27
CA ALA A 145 16.91 -8.64 9.50
C ALA A 145 18.10 -7.72 9.19
N ALA A 146 17.95 -6.78 8.25
CA ALA A 146 18.97 -5.77 7.94
C ALA A 146 19.00 -4.59 8.93
N GLU A 147 17.95 -4.40 9.73
CA GLU A 147 17.79 -3.32 10.71
C GLU A 147 18.15 -3.75 12.15
N GLN A 148 18.41 -5.04 12.40
CA GLN A 148 18.92 -5.55 13.66
C GLN A 148 20.45 -5.70 13.58
N PRO A 149 21.23 -4.84 14.26
CA PRO A 149 22.69 -4.93 14.31
C PRO A 149 23.20 -6.12 15.13
#